data_AF-A0A0P7AV78-F1
#
_entry.id   AF-A0A0P7AV78-F1
#
_cell.length_a   1.000
_cell.length_b   1.000
_cell.length_c   1.000
_cell.angle_alpha   90.00
_cell.angle_beta   90.00
_cell.angle_gamma   90.00
#
_symmetry.space_group_name_H-M   'P 1'
#
loop_
_entity.id
_entity.type
_entity.pdbx_description
1 polymer ?
#
loop_
_entity_poly.entity_id
_entity_poly.type
_entity_poly.pdbx_seq_one_letter_code
_entity_poly.pdbx_strand_id
1 'polypeptide(L)'
;MNEEDDYEGNPDPRPAHGDLYECLMHLIHPNRTVGQPLGLLWYSPFASLILIVQMQMMIRDMTKASVFFSANVNPGSTRHNLSMISEENRAQIFQALHSLADLIPKLETLNFLDDTTTFGIDTVQTDRGNKTLWHSVWIAWHYTALTLTHQDALLTTRIVEPGLPTAISTCWELGKPRAKDHRDVYNDRDFVRIVDHLEQLIELMNTPTTSSTTRDGTSFQCQEDPFMTMLGFKACIMGWRVVRLMALSVEHKLLTGELPIKASASTSLARVVLARLMDAIASGGQNFIDGTSSDSRHLHWATKAFSLRDTWPTGSWMVAVFQETQREVV
;
A
#
# COMPACT_ATOMS: atom_id res chain seq x y z
N MET A 1 -5.03 -14.29 -50.53
CA MET A 1 -3.86 -15.21 -50.68
C MET A 1 -3.08 -15.25 -49.37
N ASN A 2 -3.77 -15.64 -48.29
CA ASN A 2 -3.33 -15.94 -46.92
C ASN A 2 -4.60 -16.29 -46.11
N GLU A 3 -5.38 -17.25 -46.62
CA GLU A 3 -6.65 -17.70 -46.00
C GLU A 3 -6.63 -19.20 -45.68
N GLU A 4 -5.51 -19.89 -45.93
CA GLU A 4 -5.35 -21.30 -45.55
C GLU A 4 -4.67 -21.34 -44.18
N ASP A 5 -5.37 -21.90 -43.20
CA ASP A 5 -4.82 -22.14 -41.87
C ASP A 5 -3.73 -23.20 -41.94
N ASP A 6 -2.55 -22.90 -41.39
CA ASP A 6 -1.47 -23.87 -41.22
C ASP A 6 -1.83 -24.82 -40.07
N TYR A 7 -2.50 -25.93 -40.41
CA TYR A 7 -2.91 -26.97 -39.45
C TYR A 7 -1.74 -27.73 -38.82
N GLU A 8 -0.52 -27.60 -39.36
CA GLU A 8 0.73 -28.09 -38.75
C GLU A 8 1.53 -26.97 -38.07
N GLY A 9 1.06 -25.73 -38.15
CA GLY A 9 1.59 -24.59 -37.43
C GLY A 9 1.57 -24.90 -35.94
N ASN A 10 2.67 -24.58 -35.26
CA ASN A 10 2.78 -24.78 -33.83
C ASN A 10 1.57 -24.08 -33.19
N PRO A 11 0.64 -24.80 -32.51
CA PRO A 11 -0.49 -24.13 -31.87
C PRO A 11 0.10 -23.08 -30.98
N ASP A 12 -0.27 -21.79 -31.19
CA ASP A 12 0.31 -20.63 -30.51
C ASP A 12 0.82 -21.07 -29.14
N PRO A 13 2.15 -21.16 -28.92
CA PRO A 13 2.66 -21.82 -27.75
C PRO A 13 2.18 -21.00 -26.57
N ARG A 14 1.09 -21.44 -25.94
CA ARG A 14 0.63 -20.84 -24.69
C ARG A 14 1.78 -21.11 -23.75
N PRO A 15 2.53 -20.07 -23.32
CA PRO A 15 3.64 -20.30 -22.44
C PRO A 15 3.10 -21.09 -21.25
N ALA A 16 3.82 -22.14 -20.83
CA ALA A 16 3.39 -22.95 -19.70
C ALA A 16 3.06 -22.00 -18.55
N HIS A 17 1.78 -21.89 -18.22
CA HIS A 17 1.30 -21.04 -17.15
C HIS A 17 1.70 -21.74 -15.86
N GLY A 18 2.90 -21.44 -15.35
CA GLY A 18 3.44 -22.15 -14.18
C GLY A 18 2.54 -22.03 -12.94
N ASP A 19 2.81 -22.85 -11.93
CA ASP A 19 1.98 -23.06 -10.72
C ASP A 19 1.49 -21.76 -10.04
N LEU A 20 2.27 -20.68 -10.09
CA LEU A 20 1.88 -19.38 -9.53
C LEU A 20 0.71 -18.71 -10.26
N TYR A 21 0.61 -18.87 -11.58
CA TYR A 21 -0.52 -18.38 -12.34
C TYR A 21 -1.79 -19.14 -11.96
N GLU A 22 -1.71 -20.47 -11.81
CA GLU A 22 -2.84 -21.28 -11.34
C GLU A 22 -3.26 -20.89 -9.93
N CYS A 23 -2.30 -20.63 -9.03
CA CYS A 23 -2.57 -20.11 -7.69
C CYS A 23 -3.33 -18.77 -7.74
N LEU A 24 -2.88 -17.84 -8.58
CA LEU A 24 -3.54 -16.55 -8.77
C LEU A 24 -4.97 -16.72 -9.33
N MET A 25 -5.14 -17.58 -10.33
CA MET A 25 -6.46 -17.85 -10.91
C MET A 25 -7.41 -18.49 -9.91
N HIS A 26 -6.93 -19.40 -9.06
CA HIS A 26 -7.69 -19.98 -7.97
C HIS A 26 -8.10 -18.93 -6.93
N LEU A 27 -7.20 -17.99 -6.58
CA LEU A 27 -7.51 -16.89 -5.66
C LEU A 27 -8.57 -15.93 -6.21
N ILE A 28 -8.54 -15.62 -7.51
CA ILE A 28 -9.50 -14.71 -8.15
C ILE A 28 -10.84 -15.42 -8.42
N HIS A 29 -10.82 -16.71 -8.77
CA HIS A 29 -12.00 -17.50 -9.15
C HIS A 29 -12.10 -18.81 -8.36
N PRO A 30 -12.41 -18.77 -7.05
CA PRO A 30 -12.36 -19.94 -6.17
C PRO A 30 -13.35 -21.06 -6.58
N ASN A 31 -14.41 -20.73 -7.32
CA ASN A 31 -15.42 -21.70 -7.74
C ASN A 31 -15.16 -22.37 -9.10
N ARG A 32 -14.08 -22.00 -9.82
CA ARG A 32 -13.84 -22.49 -11.20
C ARG A 32 -12.80 -23.60 -11.30
N THR A 33 -11.95 -23.79 -10.31
CA THR A 33 -10.83 -24.74 -10.37
C THR A 33 -10.92 -25.78 -9.25
N VAL A 34 -11.18 -27.03 -9.61
CA VAL A 34 -11.07 -28.19 -8.72
C VAL A 34 -9.58 -28.57 -8.65
N GLY A 35 -8.79 -27.94 -7.79
CA GLY A 35 -7.33 -28.16 -7.77
C GLY A 35 -6.66 -27.77 -6.46
N GLN A 36 -5.78 -28.68 -6.01
CA GLN A 36 -4.83 -28.72 -4.88
C GLN A 36 -4.80 -27.57 -3.84
N PRO A 37 -4.62 -27.90 -2.54
CA PRO A 37 -4.47 -26.89 -1.50
C PRO A 37 -3.22 -26.04 -1.75
N LEU A 38 -3.35 -24.71 -1.60
CA LEU A 38 -2.30 -23.70 -1.76
C LEU A 38 -1.21 -23.78 -0.66
N GLY A 39 -0.72 -24.98 -0.36
CA GLY A 39 0.18 -25.25 0.76
C GLY A 39 1.52 -24.55 0.64
N LEU A 40 2.02 -24.29 -0.58
CA LEU A 40 3.30 -23.61 -0.81
C LEU A 40 3.31 -22.16 -0.26
N LEU A 41 2.15 -21.49 -0.25
CA LEU A 41 2.02 -20.09 0.18
C LEU A 41 2.18 -19.92 1.70
N TRP A 42 1.83 -20.94 2.48
CA TRP A 42 1.98 -20.95 3.93
C TRP A 42 3.44 -20.87 4.37
N TYR A 43 4.36 -21.37 3.54
CA TYR A 43 5.76 -21.57 3.90
C TYR A 43 6.73 -20.67 3.15
N SER A 44 6.27 -19.92 2.13
CA SER A 44 7.13 -19.09 1.28
C SER A 44 6.69 -17.63 1.23
N PRO A 45 7.41 -16.70 1.89
CA PRO A 45 7.16 -15.27 1.74
C PRO A 45 7.45 -14.80 0.32
N PHE A 46 8.40 -15.45 -0.38
CA PHE A 46 8.68 -15.15 -1.78
C PHE A 46 7.49 -15.43 -2.69
N ALA A 47 6.88 -16.61 -2.60
CA ALA A 47 5.72 -16.96 -3.43
C ALA A 47 4.55 -15.99 -3.18
N SER A 48 4.29 -15.68 -1.89
CA SER A 48 3.27 -14.71 -1.49
C SER A 48 3.55 -13.32 -2.06
N LEU A 49 4.80 -12.85 -1.99
CA LEU A 49 5.19 -11.57 -2.55
C LEU A 49 5.01 -11.52 -4.06
N ILE A 50 5.40 -12.58 -4.79
CA ILE A 50 5.22 -12.65 -6.24
C ILE A 50 3.75 -12.59 -6.61
N LEU A 51 2.85 -13.28 -5.88
CA LEU A 51 1.41 -13.19 -6.12
C LEU A 51 0.88 -11.77 -5.89
N ILE A 52 1.30 -11.09 -4.83
CA ILE A 52 0.93 -9.69 -4.58
C ILE A 52 1.41 -8.80 -5.72
N VAL A 53 2.66 -8.96 -6.16
CA VAL A 53 3.22 -8.20 -7.30
C VAL A 53 2.43 -8.48 -8.58
N GLN A 54 2.02 -9.72 -8.83
CA GLN A 54 1.17 -10.05 -9.98
C GLN A 54 -0.20 -9.36 -9.89
N MET A 55 -0.81 -9.31 -8.70
CA MET A 55 -2.04 -8.56 -8.47
C MET A 55 -1.82 -7.06 -8.70
N GLN A 56 -0.71 -6.47 -8.23
CA GLN A 56 -0.37 -5.08 -8.49
C GLN A 56 -0.21 -4.78 -9.98
N MET A 57 0.45 -5.68 -10.72
CA MET A 57 0.62 -5.57 -12.18
C MET A 57 -0.72 -5.62 -12.91
N MET A 58 -1.61 -6.54 -12.49
CA MET A 58 -2.97 -6.62 -13.01
C MET A 58 -3.76 -5.33 -12.73
N ILE A 59 -3.73 -4.82 -11.49
CA ILE A 59 -4.40 -3.56 -11.11
C ILE A 59 -3.88 -2.38 -11.94
N ARG A 60 -2.56 -2.31 -12.13
CA ARG A 60 -1.91 -1.29 -12.94
C ARG A 60 -2.41 -1.32 -14.38
N ASP A 61 -2.45 -2.50 -14.99
CA ASP A 61 -2.83 -2.65 -16.40
C ASP A 61 -4.33 -2.39 -16.60
N MET A 62 -5.17 -2.83 -15.66
CA MET A 62 -6.60 -2.47 -15.62
C MET A 62 -6.82 -0.97 -15.44
N THR A 63 -6.02 -0.31 -14.61
CA THR A 63 -6.08 1.14 -14.41
C THR A 63 -5.70 1.86 -15.71
N LYS A 64 -4.60 1.47 -16.36
CA LYS A 64 -4.18 2.04 -17.65
C LYS A 64 -5.23 1.84 -18.74
N ALA A 65 -5.82 0.64 -18.83
CA ALA A 65 -6.91 0.38 -19.75
C ALA A 65 -8.11 1.29 -19.45
N SER A 66 -8.51 1.40 -18.18
CA SER A 66 -9.63 2.26 -17.76
C SER A 66 -9.38 3.74 -18.05
N VAL A 67 -8.15 4.22 -17.82
CA VAL A 67 -7.70 5.57 -18.17
C VAL A 67 -7.78 5.78 -19.68
N PHE A 68 -7.31 4.82 -20.47
CA PHE A 68 -7.36 4.87 -21.94
C PHE A 68 -8.81 4.95 -22.44
N PHE A 69 -9.68 4.03 -21.98
CA PHE A 69 -11.10 4.03 -22.32
C PHE A 69 -11.78 5.34 -21.93
N SER A 70 -11.49 5.85 -20.73
CA SER A 70 -12.12 7.08 -20.24
C SER A 70 -11.80 8.30 -21.12
N ALA A 71 -10.57 8.44 -21.62
CA ALA A 71 -10.27 9.64 -22.44
C ALA A 71 -10.59 9.48 -23.92
N ASN A 72 -10.56 8.24 -24.46
CA ASN A 72 -10.73 8.02 -25.89
C ASN A 72 -12.15 7.61 -26.29
N VAL A 73 -12.89 6.94 -25.40
CA VAL A 73 -14.24 6.44 -25.69
C VAL A 73 -15.32 7.31 -25.05
N ASN A 74 -15.07 7.86 -23.85
CA ASN A 74 -16.01 8.74 -23.15
C ASN A 74 -15.39 10.11 -22.79
N PRO A 75 -14.90 10.89 -23.78
CA PRO A 75 -14.34 12.22 -23.54
C PRO A 75 -15.44 13.14 -23.00
N GLY A 76 -15.38 13.47 -21.70
CA GLY A 76 -16.32 14.39 -21.05
C GLY A 76 -16.86 13.94 -19.69
N SER A 77 -16.64 12.69 -19.27
CA SER A 77 -17.02 12.30 -17.91
C SER A 77 -15.98 12.83 -16.90
N THR A 78 -16.31 13.89 -16.17
CA THR A 78 -15.52 14.35 -15.01
C THR A 78 -15.70 13.36 -13.88
N ARG A 79 -14.82 12.37 -13.78
CA ARG A 79 -14.85 11.41 -12.68
C ARG A 79 -13.98 11.90 -11.53
N HIS A 80 -14.64 12.22 -10.43
CA HIS A 80 -14.02 12.54 -9.13
C HIS A 80 -13.81 11.28 -8.26
N ASN A 81 -13.93 10.09 -8.86
CA ASN A 81 -13.86 8.82 -8.16
C ASN A 81 -12.41 8.41 -7.91
N LEU A 82 -12.16 7.87 -6.72
CA LEU A 82 -10.84 7.42 -6.24
C LEU A 82 -10.27 6.23 -7.02
N SER A 83 -11.13 5.46 -7.68
CA SER A 83 -10.75 4.29 -8.46
C SER A 83 -11.48 4.30 -9.80
N MET A 84 -10.74 4.06 -10.88
CA MET A 84 -11.26 3.93 -12.23
C MET A 84 -11.71 2.50 -12.56
N ILE A 85 -11.33 1.52 -11.73
CA ILE A 85 -11.74 0.11 -11.87
C ILE A 85 -13.19 -0.03 -11.39
N SER A 86 -13.98 -0.85 -12.09
CA SER A 86 -15.37 -1.16 -11.70
C SER A 86 -15.44 -1.91 -10.37
N GLU A 87 -16.53 -1.73 -9.61
CA GLU A 87 -16.71 -2.39 -8.30
C GLU A 87 -16.68 -3.91 -8.41
N GLU A 88 -17.21 -4.49 -9.49
CA GLU A 88 -17.21 -5.94 -9.73
C GLU A 88 -15.79 -6.50 -9.80
N ASN A 89 -14.94 -5.90 -10.64
CA ASN A 89 -13.55 -6.32 -10.78
C ASN A 89 -12.76 -6.03 -9.49
N ARG A 90 -13.01 -4.87 -8.87
CA ARG A 90 -12.39 -4.49 -7.59
C ARG A 90 -12.72 -5.50 -6.48
N ALA A 91 -13.97 -5.95 -6.39
CA ALA A 91 -14.42 -6.91 -5.38
C ALA A 91 -13.75 -8.28 -5.54
N GLN A 92 -13.59 -8.76 -6.78
CA GLN A 92 -12.89 -10.02 -7.04
C GLN A 92 -11.42 -9.96 -6.63
N ILE A 93 -10.73 -8.86 -6.93
CA ILE A 93 -9.31 -8.69 -6.55
C ILE A 93 -9.19 -8.53 -5.03
N PHE A 94 -10.11 -7.81 -4.38
CA PHE A 94 -10.16 -7.75 -2.92
C PHE A 94 -10.37 -9.12 -2.28
N GLN A 95 -11.26 -9.94 -2.84
CA GLN A 95 -11.48 -11.30 -2.37
C GLN A 95 -10.23 -12.15 -2.52
N ALA A 96 -9.51 -12.04 -3.63
CA ALA A 96 -8.24 -12.73 -3.85
C ALA A 96 -7.16 -12.29 -2.84
N LEU A 97 -7.05 -10.98 -2.58
CA LEU A 97 -6.14 -10.43 -1.56
C LEU A 97 -6.47 -10.91 -0.15
N HIS A 98 -7.75 -10.94 0.22
CA HIS A 98 -8.18 -11.45 1.53
C HIS A 98 -7.94 -12.95 1.66
N SER A 99 -8.24 -13.72 0.61
CA SER A 99 -7.96 -15.16 0.59
C SER A 99 -6.46 -15.43 0.72
N LEU A 100 -5.61 -14.59 0.13
CA LEU A 100 -4.16 -14.67 0.33
C LEU A 100 -3.77 -14.26 1.76
N ALA A 101 -4.38 -13.22 2.32
CA ALA A 101 -4.14 -12.75 3.69
C ALA A 101 -4.46 -13.84 4.73
N ASP A 102 -5.44 -14.69 4.46
CA ASP A 102 -5.81 -15.82 5.32
C ASP A 102 -4.78 -16.98 5.26
N LEU A 103 -3.96 -17.04 4.20
CA LEU A 103 -2.94 -18.07 3.99
C LEU A 103 -1.54 -17.65 4.48
N ILE A 104 -1.31 -16.35 4.68
CA ILE A 104 0.00 -15.82 5.13
C ILE A 104 0.06 -15.69 6.66
N PRO A 105 1.23 -15.89 7.29
CA PRO A 105 1.40 -15.70 8.73
C PRO A 105 1.08 -14.26 9.17
N LYS A 106 0.26 -14.12 10.22
CA LYS A 106 -0.05 -12.82 10.83
C LYS A 106 1.18 -12.26 11.55
N LEU A 107 1.33 -10.93 11.51
CA LEU A 107 2.47 -10.23 12.11
C LEU A 107 2.61 -10.49 13.62
N GLU A 108 1.48 -10.59 14.34
CA GLU A 108 1.46 -10.94 15.77
C GLU A 108 2.14 -12.29 16.02
N THR A 109 1.79 -13.31 15.25
CA THR A 109 2.36 -14.66 15.35
C THR A 109 3.88 -14.65 15.07
N LEU A 110 4.34 -13.82 14.14
CA LEU A 110 5.75 -13.68 13.81
C LEU A 110 6.57 -12.99 14.91
N ASN A 111 5.95 -12.16 15.75
CA ASN A 111 6.61 -11.52 16.88
C ASN A 111 6.74 -12.45 18.10
N PHE A 112 5.77 -13.35 18.34
CA PHE A 112 5.83 -14.33 19.44
C PHE A 112 6.85 -15.45 19.24
N LEU A 113 7.21 -15.76 17.99
CA LEU A 113 8.19 -16.81 17.65
C LEU A 113 9.66 -16.42 17.93
N ASP A 114 9.95 -15.13 18.16
CA ASP A 114 11.30 -14.68 18.55
C ASP A 114 11.59 -14.90 20.05
N ASP A 115 10.56 -15.09 20.89
CA ASP A 115 10.67 -15.04 22.36
C ASP A 115 10.55 -16.40 23.08
N THR A 116 10.35 -17.51 22.37
CA THR A 116 10.14 -18.82 23.01
C THR A 116 11.31 -19.79 22.85
N THR A 117 12.01 -19.94 23.98
CA THR A 117 12.84 -21.07 24.35
C THR A 117 12.16 -22.41 24.07
N THR A 118 12.85 -23.24 23.28
CA THR A 118 12.93 -24.70 23.34
C THR A 118 11.80 -25.45 24.07
N PHE A 119 10.67 -25.76 23.40
CA PHE A 119 9.88 -26.95 23.74
C PHE A 119 9.17 -27.53 22.52
N GLY A 120 9.66 -28.70 22.08
CA GLY A 120 8.86 -29.86 21.70
C GLY A 120 7.89 -29.78 20.51
N ILE A 121 8.30 -30.44 19.43
CA ILE A 121 7.51 -31.07 18.36
C ILE A 121 7.07 -30.11 17.23
N ASP A 122 7.69 -30.33 16.07
CA ASP A 122 7.49 -29.68 14.76
C ASP A 122 7.71 -28.16 14.73
N THR A 123 8.87 -27.72 15.24
CA THR A 123 9.32 -26.34 15.12
C THR A 123 9.69 -26.01 13.67
N VAL A 124 8.76 -25.41 12.95
CA VAL A 124 9.01 -24.63 11.73
C VAL A 124 10.15 -23.66 12.05
N GLN A 125 11.33 -23.90 11.47
CA GLN A 125 12.42 -22.93 11.47
C GLN A 125 11.96 -21.71 10.67
N THR A 126 11.25 -20.78 11.29
CA THR A 126 11.17 -19.41 10.79
C THR A 126 12.52 -18.77 11.04
N ASP A 127 13.43 -19.00 10.10
CA ASP A 127 14.71 -18.29 10.03
C ASP A 127 14.44 -16.77 10.11
N ARG A 128 15.27 -16.00 10.82
CA ARG A 128 15.07 -14.55 10.98
C ARG A 128 15.01 -13.81 9.64
N GLY A 129 15.61 -14.38 8.59
CA GLY A 129 15.46 -13.91 7.21
C GLY A 129 14.02 -13.93 6.69
N ASN A 130 13.19 -14.86 7.16
CA ASN A 130 11.76 -14.91 6.81
C ASN A 130 10.98 -13.74 7.42
N LYS A 131 11.38 -13.21 8.59
CA LYS A 131 10.67 -12.09 9.24
C LYS A 131 10.70 -10.81 8.41
N THR A 132 11.88 -10.43 7.90
CA THR A 132 12.03 -9.28 6.99
C THR A 132 11.25 -9.46 5.70
N LEU A 133 11.23 -10.68 5.15
CA LEU A 133 10.47 -10.98 3.94
C LEU A 133 8.96 -10.92 4.18
N TRP A 134 8.46 -11.44 5.31
CA TRP A 134 7.05 -11.32 5.69
C TRP A 134 6.64 -9.86 5.97
N HIS A 135 7.52 -9.06 6.56
CA HIS A 135 7.29 -7.62 6.71
C HIS A 135 7.12 -6.93 5.35
N SER A 136 7.99 -7.27 4.39
CA SER A 136 7.90 -6.79 3.00
C SER A 136 6.60 -7.25 2.31
N VAL A 137 6.18 -8.50 2.53
CA VAL A 137 4.90 -9.04 2.05
C VAL A 137 3.72 -8.22 2.56
N TRP A 138 3.70 -7.91 3.86
CA TRP A 138 2.61 -7.12 4.46
C TRP A 138 2.59 -5.66 3.98
N ILE A 139 3.76 -5.01 3.83
CA ILE A 139 3.85 -3.68 3.21
C ILE A 139 3.26 -3.71 1.80
N ALA A 140 3.70 -4.67 0.97
CA ALA A 140 3.20 -4.81 -0.39
C ALA A 140 1.69 -5.10 -0.42
N TRP A 141 1.18 -5.93 0.51
CA TRP A 141 -0.24 -6.25 0.63
C TRP A 141 -1.08 -5.02 0.96
N HIS A 142 -0.71 -4.26 2.00
CA HIS A 142 -1.43 -3.03 2.39
C HIS A 142 -1.40 -1.97 1.29
N TYR A 143 -0.25 -1.78 0.65
CA TYR A 143 -0.15 -0.89 -0.50
C TYR A 143 -1.07 -1.32 -1.66
N THR A 144 -1.16 -2.62 -1.94
CA THR A 144 -2.04 -3.16 -2.98
C THR A 144 -3.52 -2.93 -2.64
N ALA A 145 -3.90 -3.17 -1.39
CA ALA A 145 -5.26 -2.91 -0.91
C ALA A 145 -5.62 -1.41 -1.00
N LEU A 146 -4.68 -0.54 -0.60
CA LEU A 146 -4.82 0.91 -0.73
C LEU A 146 -5.03 1.34 -2.18
N THR A 147 -4.19 0.86 -3.10
CA THR A 147 -4.24 1.23 -4.52
C THR A 147 -5.49 0.73 -5.26
N LEU A 148 -6.15 -0.32 -4.76
CA LEU A 148 -7.47 -0.73 -5.26
C LEU A 148 -8.58 0.27 -4.90
N THR A 149 -8.53 0.82 -3.69
CA THR A 149 -9.50 1.81 -3.20
C THR A 149 -9.21 3.22 -3.69
N HIS A 150 -7.93 3.57 -3.77
CA HIS A 150 -7.42 4.90 -4.08
C HIS A 150 -6.21 4.75 -5.00
N GLN A 151 -6.45 4.87 -6.30
CA GLN A 151 -5.44 4.57 -7.30
C GLN A 151 -4.29 5.56 -7.25
N ASP A 152 -3.08 5.05 -7.46
CA ASP A 152 -1.87 5.87 -7.56
C ASP A 152 -2.06 6.94 -8.64
N ALA A 153 -1.87 8.20 -8.24
CA ALA A 153 -2.05 9.35 -9.10
C ALA A 153 -1.08 9.31 -10.30
N LEU A 154 0.11 8.73 -10.15
CA LEU A 154 1.03 8.52 -11.28
C LEU A 154 0.40 7.64 -12.38
N LEU A 155 -0.34 6.61 -11.98
CA LEU A 155 -0.97 5.68 -12.93
C LEU A 155 -2.16 6.31 -13.65
N THR A 156 -2.85 7.24 -13.00
CA THR A 156 -4.05 7.88 -13.54
C THR A 156 -3.77 9.12 -14.38
N THR A 157 -2.65 9.81 -14.12
CA THR A 157 -2.29 11.08 -14.77
C THR A 157 -1.58 10.94 -16.12
N ARG A 158 -1.26 9.70 -16.54
CA ARG A 158 -0.56 9.41 -17.82
C ARG A 158 0.85 10.01 -17.91
N ILE A 159 1.41 10.41 -16.78
CA ILE A 159 2.77 10.94 -16.74
C ILE A 159 3.72 9.74 -16.82
N VAL A 160 4.66 9.81 -17.77
CA VAL A 160 5.72 8.81 -17.94
C VAL A 160 7.00 9.40 -17.37
N GLU A 161 7.54 8.74 -16.36
CA GLU A 161 8.71 9.21 -15.63
C GLU A 161 9.99 8.53 -16.14
N PRO A 162 11.05 9.29 -16.49
CA PRO A 162 12.25 8.74 -17.09
C PRO A 162 13.20 8.08 -16.08
N GLY A 163 12.95 8.26 -14.77
CA GLY A 163 13.80 7.72 -13.71
C GLY A 163 13.17 7.77 -12.33
N LEU A 164 13.78 7.08 -11.39
CA LEU A 164 13.26 6.95 -10.02
C LEU A 164 13.20 8.28 -9.23
N PRO A 165 14.19 9.19 -9.30
CA PRO A 165 14.07 10.50 -8.64
C PRO A 165 12.89 11.32 -9.16
N THR A 166 12.68 11.33 -10.48
CA THR A 166 11.56 12.05 -11.10
C THR A 166 10.23 11.41 -10.71
N ALA A 167 10.16 10.08 -10.68
CA ALA A 167 8.98 9.37 -10.18
C ALA A 167 8.66 9.67 -8.71
N ILE A 168 9.66 9.82 -7.84
CA ILE A 168 9.46 10.22 -6.43
C ILE A 168 8.91 11.65 -6.36
N SER A 169 9.57 12.59 -7.06
CA SER A 169 9.17 14.00 -7.08
C SER A 169 7.75 14.18 -7.64
N THR A 170 7.42 13.53 -8.74
CA THR A 170 6.07 13.58 -9.32
C THR A 170 5.06 12.90 -8.41
N CYS A 171 5.38 11.75 -7.81
CA CYS A 171 4.48 11.10 -6.86
C CYS A 171 4.15 12.02 -5.67
N TRP A 172 5.17 12.73 -5.17
CA TRP A 172 5.01 13.74 -4.13
C TRP A 172 4.06 14.85 -4.58
N GLU A 173 4.33 15.47 -5.74
CA GLU A 173 3.49 16.56 -6.27
C GLU A 173 2.04 16.12 -6.50
N LEU A 174 1.84 14.95 -7.10
CA LEU A 174 0.51 14.40 -7.35
C LEU A 174 -0.24 13.96 -6.08
N GLY A 175 0.53 13.67 -5.04
CA GLY A 175 0.05 13.36 -3.72
C GLY A 175 -0.42 14.57 -2.92
N LYS A 176 -0.02 15.78 -3.32
CA LYS A 176 -0.44 17.01 -2.67
C LYS A 176 -1.97 17.12 -2.66
N PRO A 177 -2.56 17.59 -1.55
CA PRO A 177 -4.00 17.80 -1.48
C PRO A 177 -4.48 18.80 -2.53
N ARG A 178 -5.41 18.34 -3.38
CA ARG A 178 -5.91 19.11 -4.53
C ARG A 178 -6.87 20.22 -4.12
N ALA A 179 -6.93 21.26 -4.94
CA ALA A 179 -7.90 22.35 -4.83
C ALA A 179 -9.35 21.82 -4.85
N LYS A 180 -10.30 22.62 -4.34
CA LYS A 180 -11.69 22.23 -4.11
C LYS A 180 -12.35 21.59 -5.35
N ASP A 181 -12.11 22.15 -6.54
CA ASP A 181 -12.72 21.70 -7.79
C ASP A 181 -12.13 20.39 -8.34
N HIS A 182 -11.01 19.94 -7.77
CA HIS A 182 -10.30 18.71 -8.15
C HIS A 182 -10.09 17.79 -6.94
N ARG A 183 -10.79 18.04 -5.83
CA ARG A 183 -10.66 17.26 -4.60
C ARG A 183 -11.18 15.84 -4.82
N ASP A 184 -10.51 14.89 -4.19
CA ASP A 184 -10.96 13.51 -4.12
C ASP A 184 -12.26 13.41 -3.32
N VAL A 185 -13.22 12.63 -3.82
CA VAL A 185 -14.47 12.35 -3.14
C VAL A 185 -14.41 10.93 -2.56
N TYR A 186 -14.50 10.84 -1.23
CA TYR A 186 -14.44 9.59 -0.50
C TYR A 186 -15.84 9.13 -0.12
N ASN A 187 -16.17 7.88 -0.41
CA ASN A 187 -17.33 7.21 0.19
C ASN A 187 -16.94 6.72 1.59
N ASP A 188 -17.87 6.74 2.54
CA ASP A 188 -17.60 6.33 3.93
C ASP A 188 -16.99 4.91 4.02
N ARG A 189 -17.44 3.97 3.17
CA ARG A 189 -16.90 2.60 3.10
C ARG A 189 -15.46 2.55 2.61
N ASP A 190 -15.13 3.28 1.54
CA ASP A 190 -13.78 3.31 0.98
C ASP A 190 -12.83 4.07 1.91
N PHE A 191 -13.34 5.10 2.58
CA PHE A 191 -12.61 5.87 3.58
C PHE A 191 -12.16 5.01 4.78
N VAL A 192 -13.05 4.21 5.37
CA VAL A 192 -12.71 3.31 6.47
C VAL A 192 -11.66 2.29 6.04
N ARG A 193 -11.82 1.68 4.86
CA ARG A 193 -10.83 0.74 4.30
C ARG A 193 -9.45 1.36 4.11
N ILE A 194 -9.40 2.57 3.54
CA ILE A 194 -8.15 3.28 3.33
C ILE A 194 -7.45 3.52 4.68
N VAL A 195 -8.20 3.94 5.69
CA VAL A 195 -7.61 4.23 7.01
C VAL A 195 -7.13 2.97 7.70
N ASP A 196 -7.94 1.89 7.70
CA ASP A 196 -7.55 0.65 8.36
C ASP A 196 -6.24 0.09 7.76
N HIS A 197 -6.05 0.20 6.45
CA HIS A 197 -4.80 -0.21 5.79
C HIS A 197 -3.65 0.77 6.03
N LEU A 198 -3.92 2.08 6.11
CA LEU A 198 -2.90 3.07 6.45
C LEU A 198 -2.39 2.90 7.87
N GLU A 199 -3.26 2.61 8.83
CA GLU A 199 -2.92 2.37 10.24
C GLU A 199 -1.97 1.18 10.36
N GLN A 200 -2.34 0.03 9.79
CA GLN A 200 -1.49 -1.17 9.80
C GLN A 200 -0.16 -0.93 9.08
N LEU A 201 -0.16 -0.16 7.99
CA LEU A 201 1.06 0.22 7.30
C LEU A 201 1.93 1.13 8.18
N ILE A 202 1.36 2.14 8.85
CA ILE A 202 2.11 3.02 9.76
C ILE A 202 2.76 2.20 10.89
N GLU A 203 2.05 1.24 11.46
CA GLU A 203 2.59 0.34 12.49
C GLU A 203 3.77 -0.51 11.97
N LEU A 204 3.64 -1.06 10.76
CA LEU A 204 4.73 -1.77 10.08
C LEU A 204 5.93 -0.84 9.81
N MET A 205 5.67 0.40 9.44
CA MET A 205 6.71 1.41 9.18
C MET A 205 7.43 1.85 10.46
N ASN A 206 6.72 1.88 11.60
CA ASN A 206 7.27 2.18 12.93
C ASN A 206 8.17 1.08 13.49
N THR A 207 8.01 -0.15 13.01
CA THR A 207 8.76 -1.33 13.45
C THR A 207 9.62 -1.87 12.31
N PRO A 208 10.66 -1.12 11.87
CA PRO A 208 11.54 -1.62 10.82
C PRO A 208 12.18 -2.93 11.28
N THR A 209 12.23 -3.92 10.40
CA THR A 209 12.95 -5.18 10.65
C THR A 209 14.45 -4.95 10.60
N THR A 210 15.00 -4.32 11.64
CA THR A 210 16.44 -4.22 11.86
C THR A 210 16.93 -5.57 12.37
N SER A 211 17.15 -6.53 11.46
CA SER A 211 17.87 -7.73 11.84
C SER A 211 19.34 -7.35 12.05
N SER A 212 19.73 -7.00 13.27
CA SER A 212 21.14 -6.91 13.62
C SER A 212 21.63 -8.33 13.89
N THR A 213 22.25 -8.97 12.89
CA THR A 213 23.02 -10.19 13.13
C THR A 213 24.38 -9.79 13.69
N THR A 214 24.67 -10.11 14.95
CA THR A 214 26.03 -10.20 15.47
C THR A 214 26.56 -11.61 15.24
N ARG A 215 27.00 -11.89 14.01
CA ARG A 215 27.92 -13.01 13.77
C ARG A 215 29.33 -12.38 13.76
N ASP A 216 30.17 -12.77 14.71
CA ASP A 216 31.58 -12.36 14.83
C ASP A 216 31.85 -10.87 15.16
N GLY A 217 30.95 -10.19 15.87
CA GLY A 217 31.18 -8.80 16.32
C GLY A 217 31.03 -7.75 15.21
N THR A 218 30.59 -8.15 14.01
CA THR A 218 30.13 -7.25 12.96
C THR A 218 28.61 -7.32 12.89
N SER A 219 27.94 -6.20 13.19
CA SER A 219 26.49 -6.07 13.05
C SER A 219 26.14 -5.95 11.57
N PHE A 220 25.70 -7.03 10.94
CA PHE A 220 25.06 -6.91 9.63
C PHE A 220 23.63 -6.42 9.87
N GLN A 221 23.32 -5.22 9.39
CA GLN A 221 21.95 -4.70 9.29
C GLN A 221 21.37 -5.26 7.99
N CYS A 222 20.18 -5.87 8.04
CA CYS A 222 19.49 -6.22 6.80
C CYS A 222 18.99 -4.94 6.14
N GLN A 223 19.53 -4.69 4.94
CA GLN A 223 19.16 -3.56 4.11
C GLN A 223 17.78 -3.82 3.50
N GLU A 224 16.84 -2.88 3.68
CA GLU A 224 15.52 -2.97 3.07
C GLU A 224 15.61 -2.75 1.55
N ASP A 225 14.81 -3.51 0.81
CA ASP A 225 14.67 -3.37 -0.63
C ASP A 225 14.08 -1.97 -0.99
N PRO A 226 14.72 -1.20 -1.89
CA PRO A 226 14.25 0.14 -2.25
C PRO A 226 12.83 0.16 -2.82
N PHE A 227 12.35 -0.95 -3.41
CA PHE A 227 10.98 -1.10 -3.85
C PHE A 227 10.01 -1.05 -2.66
N MET A 228 10.32 -1.74 -1.55
CA MET A 228 9.46 -1.73 -0.36
C MET A 228 9.38 -0.35 0.28
N THR A 229 10.53 0.34 0.36
CA THR A 229 10.57 1.72 0.83
C THR A 229 9.76 2.65 -0.06
N MET A 230 9.82 2.46 -1.39
CA MET A 230 9.00 3.21 -2.35
C MET A 230 7.50 2.95 -2.16
N LEU A 231 7.09 1.69 -1.96
CA LEU A 231 5.68 1.38 -1.69
C LEU A 231 5.20 2.04 -0.40
N GLY A 232 6.02 1.99 0.66
CA GLY A 232 5.76 2.70 1.91
C GLY A 232 5.64 4.21 1.70
N PHE A 233 6.53 4.80 0.91
CA PHE A 233 6.49 6.23 0.56
C PHE A 233 5.18 6.59 -0.14
N LYS A 234 4.81 5.86 -1.18
CA LYS A 234 3.56 6.10 -1.91
C LYS A 234 2.34 5.99 -1.00
N ALA A 235 2.27 4.96 -0.15
CA ALA A 235 1.21 4.83 0.85
C ALA A 235 1.19 6.01 1.84
N CYS A 236 2.36 6.47 2.30
CA CYS A 236 2.48 7.60 3.20
C CYS A 236 1.92 8.89 2.57
N ILE A 237 2.22 9.14 1.30
CA ILE A 237 1.71 10.29 0.56
C ILE A 237 0.18 10.21 0.37
N MET A 238 -0.36 9.02 0.07
CA MET A 238 -1.80 8.79 0.07
C MET A 238 -2.41 9.09 1.45
N GLY A 239 -1.76 8.64 2.53
CA GLY A 239 -2.17 8.90 3.91
C GLY A 239 -2.15 10.37 4.28
N TRP A 240 -1.11 11.11 3.87
CA TRP A 240 -1.00 12.55 4.10
C TRP A 240 -2.19 13.29 3.52
N ARG A 241 -2.59 12.92 2.30
CA ARG A 241 -3.76 13.47 1.64
C ARG A 241 -5.03 13.23 2.44
N VAL A 242 -5.25 11.99 2.88
CA VAL A 242 -6.41 11.62 3.70
C VAL A 242 -6.43 12.39 5.03
N VAL A 243 -5.30 12.45 5.73
CA VAL A 243 -5.12 13.19 7.01
C VAL A 243 -5.45 14.67 6.85
N ARG A 244 -4.90 15.35 5.84
CA ARG A 244 -5.17 16.78 5.63
C ARG A 244 -6.64 17.03 5.30
N LEU A 245 -7.25 16.17 4.49
CA LEU A 245 -8.67 16.29 4.17
C LEU A 245 -9.57 16.10 5.40
N MET A 246 -9.23 15.18 6.30
CA MET A 246 -9.90 15.00 7.58
C MET A 246 -9.73 16.20 8.51
N ALA A 247 -8.49 16.68 8.69
CA ALA A 247 -8.19 17.82 9.54
C ALA A 247 -8.99 19.05 9.13
N LEU A 248 -8.99 19.38 7.82
CA LEU A 248 -9.78 20.49 7.28
C LEU A 248 -11.29 20.29 7.50
N SER A 249 -11.80 19.07 7.34
CA SER A 249 -13.21 18.76 7.58
C SER A 249 -13.62 18.89 9.05
N VAL A 250 -12.70 18.62 9.99
CA VAL A 250 -12.91 18.79 11.42
C VAL A 250 -12.81 20.27 11.82
N GLU A 251 -11.78 20.98 11.34
CA GLU A 251 -11.54 22.40 11.63
C GLU A 251 -12.63 23.33 11.08
N HIS A 252 -13.06 23.13 9.83
CA HIS A 252 -14.09 23.96 9.21
C HIS A 252 -15.40 23.95 10.01
N LYS A 253 -15.77 22.81 10.62
CA LYS A 253 -17.00 22.70 11.42
C LYS A 253 -16.88 23.30 12.82
N LEU A 254 -15.67 23.31 13.40
CA LEU A 254 -15.40 24.03 14.65
C LEU A 254 -15.55 25.54 14.43
N LEU A 255 -15.11 26.05 13.28
CA LEU A 255 -15.20 27.47 12.91
C LEU A 255 -16.61 27.92 12.52
N THR A 256 -17.42 27.06 11.88
CA THR A 256 -18.80 27.42 11.47
C THR A 256 -19.83 27.35 12.60
N GLY A 257 -19.45 26.94 13.81
CA GLY A 257 -20.33 27.03 15.00
C GLY A 257 -21.61 26.19 14.92
N GLU A 258 -21.66 25.16 14.06
CA GLU A 258 -22.80 24.24 14.06
C GLU A 258 -22.83 23.49 15.41
N LEU A 259 -23.87 23.73 16.20
CA LEU A 259 -24.11 23.08 17.50
C LEU A 259 -23.83 21.56 17.41
N PRO A 260 -23.22 20.96 18.45
CA PRO A 260 -22.76 19.56 18.45
C PRO A 260 -23.89 18.51 18.26
N ILE A 261 -25.14 18.95 18.23
CA ILE A 261 -26.35 18.13 18.07
C ILE A 261 -26.54 17.66 16.61
N LYS A 262 -25.88 18.28 15.63
CA LYS A 262 -25.90 17.86 14.21
C LYS A 262 -24.50 17.67 13.62
N ALA A 263 -23.55 17.13 14.38
CA ALA A 263 -22.37 16.56 13.73
C ALA A 263 -22.84 15.48 12.76
N SER A 264 -22.71 15.70 11.44
CA SER A 264 -23.00 14.65 10.46
C SER A 264 -22.14 13.43 10.80
N ALA A 265 -22.70 12.23 10.65
CA ALA A 265 -22.01 10.97 10.99
C ALA A 265 -20.60 10.88 10.35
N SER A 266 -20.42 11.48 9.17
CA SER A 266 -19.15 11.62 8.47
C SER A 266 -18.09 12.46 9.22
N THR A 267 -18.47 13.52 9.95
CA THR A 267 -17.53 14.34 10.74
C THR A 267 -17.11 13.65 12.04
N SER A 268 -18.04 12.96 12.70
CA SER A 268 -17.68 12.11 13.84
C SER A 268 -16.76 10.99 13.42
N LEU A 269 -17.00 10.37 12.25
CA LEU A 269 -16.14 9.34 11.69
C LEU A 269 -14.74 9.91 11.37
N ALA A 270 -14.66 11.04 10.67
CA ALA A 270 -13.39 11.69 10.36
C ALA A 270 -12.57 12.03 11.62
N ARG A 271 -13.21 12.45 12.71
CA ARG A 271 -12.53 12.71 13.99
C ARG A 271 -11.96 11.43 14.63
N VAL A 272 -12.77 10.38 14.69
CA VAL A 272 -12.35 9.08 15.27
C VAL A 272 -11.20 8.48 14.46
N VAL A 273 -11.34 8.49 13.14
CA VAL A 273 -10.36 7.97 12.19
C VAL A 273 -9.06 8.78 12.23
N LEU A 274 -9.14 10.11 12.29
CA LEU A 274 -7.97 10.96 12.45
C LEU A 274 -7.26 10.67 13.78
N ALA A 275 -7.99 10.49 14.88
CA ALA A 275 -7.40 10.14 16.17
C ALA A 275 -6.65 8.80 16.11
N ARG A 276 -7.25 7.75 15.52
CA ARG A 276 -6.59 6.44 15.32
C ARG A 276 -5.27 6.56 14.57
N LEU A 277 -5.23 7.31 13.47
CA LEU A 277 -3.99 7.52 12.71
C LEU A 277 -2.95 8.31 13.52
N MET A 278 -3.36 9.33 14.27
CA MET A 278 -2.45 10.09 15.12
C MET A 278 -1.89 9.23 16.26
N ASP A 279 -2.69 8.32 16.82
CA ASP A 279 -2.25 7.37 17.84
C ASP A 279 -1.26 6.35 17.27
N ALA A 280 -1.52 5.81 16.07
CA ALA A 280 -0.60 4.94 15.37
C ALA A 280 0.73 5.65 15.01
N ILE A 281 0.69 6.94 14.71
CA ILE A 281 1.90 7.75 14.49
C ILE A 281 2.66 7.99 15.81
N ALA A 282 1.95 8.24 16.90
CA ALA A 282 2.53 8.45 18.22
C ALA A 282 3.15 7.17 18.81
N SER A 283 2.59 5.99 18.51
CA SER A 283 3.10 4.69 18.98
C SER A 283 4.53 4.40 18.50
N GLY A 284 4.98 5.04 17.41
CA GLY A 284 6.37 5.05 16.95
C GLY A 284 7.36 5.85 17.81
N GLY A 285 6.98 6.19 19.05
CA GLY A 285 7.83 6.91 20.01
C GLY A 285 8.08 8.37 19.62
N GLN A 286 7.06 9.05 19.08
CA GLN A 286 7.15 10.46 18.70
C GLN A 286 6.43 11.35 19.72
N ASN A 287 7.21 12.22 20.36
CA ASN A 287 6.67 13.29 21.20
C ASN A 287 6.41 14.50 20.31
N PHE A 288 5.16 14.68 19.90
CA PHE A 288 4.76 15.89 19.18
C PHE A 288 4.56 17.04 20.17
N ILE A 289 4.94 18.25 19.76
CA ILE A 289 4.60 19.47 20.50
C ILE A 289 3.09 19.71 20.34
N ASP A 290 2.40 19.95 21.46
CA ASP A 290 0.98 20.31 21.47
C ASP A 290 0.73 21.55 20.60
N GLY A 291 -0.31 21.48 19.77
CA GLY A 291 -0.68 22.56 18.83
C GLY A 291 -0.14 22.41 17.41
N THR A 292 0.74 21.45 17.13
CA THR A 292 1.11 21.11 15.73
C THR A 292 -0.08 20.54 14.96
N SER A 293 -0.29 20.98 13.73
CA SER A 293 -1.36 20.51 12.85
C SER A 293 -1.18 19.02 12.51
N SER A 294 -2.29 18.29 12.34
CA SER A 294 -2.25 16.83 12.13
C SER A 294 -1.48 16.42 10.86
N ASP A 295 -1.53 17.26 9.82
CA ASP A 295 -0.77 17.05 8.59
C ASP A 295 0.74 17.25 8.78
N SER A 296 1.15 18.24 9.57
CA SER A 296 2.54 18.45 9.94
C SER A 296 3.09 17.30 10.79
N ARG A 297 2.30 16.78 11.74
CA ARG A 297 2.67 15.59 12.52
C ARG A 297 2.90 14.37 11.63
N HIS A 298 2.02 14.14 10.66
CA HIS A 298 2.15 13.04 9.70
C HIS A 298 3.42 13.15 8.86
N LEU A 299 3.73 14.33 8.32
CA LEU A 299 4.94 14.52 7.53
C LEU A 299 6.21 14.41 8.38
N HIS A 300 6.20 14.98 9.60
CA HIS A 300 7.33 14.84 10.53
C HIS A 300 7.58 13.38 10.88
N TRP A 301 6.50 12.64 11.13
CA TRP A 301 6.57 11.21 11.37
C TRP A 301 7.21 10.47 10.20
N ALA A 302 6.71 10.71 8.99
CA ALA A 302 7.19 10.08 7.78
C ALA A 302 8.69 10.33 7.57
N THR A 303 9.13 11.58 7.69
CA THR A 303 10.55 11.94 7.56
C THR A 303 11.41 11.13 8.52
N LYS A 304 11.01 11.04 9.80
CA LYS A 304 11.74 10.25 10.80
C LYS A 304 11.72 8.76 10.45
N ALA A 305 10.56 8.20 10.12
CA ALA A 305 10.41 6.79 9.75
C ALA A 305 11.30 6.39 8.56
N PHE A 306 11.29 7.18 7.48
CA PHE A 306 12.14 6.90 6.31
C PHE A 306 13.62 7.18 6.54
N SER A 307 13.98 8.15 7.41
CA SER A 307 15.38 8.42 7.75
C SER A 307 16.05 7.30 8.55
N LEU A 308 15.26 6.51 9.29
CA LEU A 308 15.75 5.38 10.08
C LEU A 308 15.90 4.10 9.24
N ARG A 309 15.47 4.10 7.98
CA ARG A 309 15.51 2.94 7.10
C ARG A 309 16.86 2.85 6.39
N ASP A 310 17.61 1.80 6.71
CA ASP A 310 18.80 1.44 5.96
C ASP A 310 18.37 0.74 4.66
N THR A 311 18.45 1.48 3.56
CA THR A 311 17.98 1.08 2.23
C THR A 311 19.08 1.32 1.22
N TRP A 312 18.91 0.83 0.00
CA TRP A 312 19.74 1.28 -1.12
C TRP A 312 19.63 2.82 -1.24
N PRO A 313 20.60 3.52 -1.85
CA PRO A 313 20.67 5.00 -1.87
C PRO A 313 19.43 5.75 -2.37
N THR A 314 18.40 5.04 -2.86
CA THR A 314 17.02 5.52 -3.04
C THR A 314 16.42 6.18 -1.79
N GLY A 315 16.69 5.65 -0.57
CA GLY A 315 16.22 6.21 0.70
C GLY A 315 16.55 7.69 0.88
N SER A 316 17.79 8.05 0.55
CA SER A 316 18.32 9.41 0.62
C SER A 316 17.53 10.40 -0.25
N TRP A 317 16.95 9.96 -1.36
CA TRP A 317 16.14 10.82 -2.23
C TRP A 317 14.76 11.12 -1.65
N MET A 318 14.10 10.12 -1.04
CA MET A 318 12.81 10.34 -0.37
C MET A 318 12.94 11.31 0.80
N VAL A 319 13.99 11.15 1.62
CA VAL A 319 14.28 12.06 2.73
C VAL A 319 14.54 13.48 2.23
N ALA A 320 15.30 13.64 1.15
CA ALA A 320 15.55 14.96 0.56
C ALA A 320 14.26 15.68 0.13
N VAL A 321 13.32 14.97 -0.50
CA VAL A 321 12.01 15.53 -0.92
C VAL A 321 11.18 15.98 0.29
N PHE A 322 11.15 15.20 1.37
CA PHE A 322 10.45 15.62 2.59
C PHE A 322 11.13 16.80 3.29
N GLN A 323 12.46 16.89 3.27
CA GLN A 323 13.17 18.01 3.88
C GLN A 323 12.97 19.32 3.13
N GLU A 324 12.89 19.27 1.79
CA GLU A 324 12.62 20.44 0.96
C GLU A 324 11.28 21.07 1.31
N THR A 325 10.25 20.25 1.49
CA THR A 325 8.87 20.72 1.69
C THR A 325 8.61 21.29 3.08
N GLN A 326 9.35 20.82 4.10
CA GLN A 326 9.32 21.44 5.44
C GLN A 326 9.86 22.87 5.44
N ARG A 327 10.72 23.23 4.47
CA ARG A 327 11.30 24.58 4.37
C ARG A 327 10.35 25.60 3.75
N GLU A 328 9.31 25.15 3.03
CA GLU A 328 8.33 26.05 2.38
C GLU A 328 7.22 26.55 3.33
N VAL A 329 7.21 26.12 4.60
CA VAL A 329 6.16 26.45 5.59
C VAL A 329 6.62 27.48 6.64
N VAL A 330 7.74 28.18 6.42
CA VAL A 330 8.26 29.23 7.33
C VAL A 330 8.13 30.62 6.73
#